data_AF-A0A4W2FBB8-F1
#
_entry.id   AF-A0A4W2FBB8-F1
#
_cell.length_a   1.000
_cell.length_b   1.000
_cell.length_c   1.000
_cell.angle_alpha   90.00
_cell.angle_beta   90.00
_cell.angle_gamma   90.00
#
_symmetry.space_group_name_H-M   'P 1'
#
loop_
_entity.id
_entity.type
_entity.pdbx_description
1 polymer ?
#
loop_
_entity_poly.entity_id
_entity_poly.type
_entity_poly.pdbx_seq_one_letter_code
_entity_poly.pdbx_strand_id
1 'polypeptide(L)'
;EDTWREPGAEAQPPVITQTKEELLFYAPDYLCLTLVAVILFPPLGITALVFSVKTRQANKKSQWEEAYINSGRTGWLDVFAILIGLGIIYFLVLFV
;
A
#
# COMPACT_ATOMS: atom_id res chain seq x y z
N GLU A 1 -15.54 20.25 -51.31
CA GLU A 1 -14.70 19.11 -51.69
C GLU A 1 -13.29 19.56 -51.32
N ASP A 2 -12.69 19.15 -50.20
CA ASP A 2 -12.40 17.77 -49.83
C ASP A 2 -12.46 17.51 -48.32
N THR A 3 -13.18 16.45 -48.00
CA THR A 3 -13.37 15.86 -46.69
C THR A 3 -12.35 14.76 -46.46
N TRP A 4 -11.31 15.02 -45.67
CA TRP A 4 -10.50 13.97 -45.05
C TRP A 4 -10.48 14.18 -43.53
N ARG A 5 -11.64 13.98 -42.89
CA ARG A 5 -11.73 13.74 -41.45
C ARG A 5 -11.82 12.22 -41.28
N GLU A 6 -10.67 11.58 -41.05
CA GLU A 6 -10.60 10.17 -40.68
C GLU A 6 -11.51 9.91 -39.46
N PRO A 7 -12.54 9.05 -39.59
CA PRO A 7 -13.43 8.74 -38.48
C PRO A 7 -12.80 7.64 -37.62
N GLY A 8 -12.51 7.95 -36.36
CA GLY A 8 -12.50 6.95 -35.29
C GLY A 8 -11.31 6.00 -35.24
N ALA A 9 -10.08 6.50 -35.34
CA ALA A 9 -8.97 5.80 -34.69
C ALA A 9 -9.20 5.93 -33.16
N GLU A 10 -9.91 4.97 -32.58
CA GLU A 10 -9.94 4.80 -31.13
C GLU A 10 -8.49 4.66 -30.67
N ALA A 11 -7.95 5.73 -30.09
CA ALA A 11 -6.66 5.71 -29.44
C ALA A 11 -6.78 4.63 -28.36
N GLN A 12 -6.17 3.47 -28.61
CA GLN A 12 -6.08 2.42 -27.60
C GLN A 12 -5.57 3.09 -26.33
N PRO A 13 -6.23 2.91 -25.18
CA PRO A 13 -5.79 3.52 -23.94
C PRO A 13 -4.31 3.17 -23.77
N PRO A 14 -3.45 4.14 -23.44
CA PRO A 14 -2.02 3.91 -23.36
C PRO A 14 -1.80 2.70 -22.45
N VAL A 15 -1.12 1.68 -22.97
CA VAL A 15 -0.72 0.52 -22.18
C VAL A 15 0.19 1.08 -21.09
N ILE A 16 -0.32 1.16 -19.86
CA ILE A 16 0.46 1.61 -18.69
C ILE A 16 1.42 0.48 -18.33
N THR A 17 2.45 0.30 -19.14
CA THR A 17 3.61 -0.55 -18.82
C THR A 17 4.63 0.30 -18.11
N GLN A 18 4.80 0.03 -16.82
CA GLN A 18 5.80 0.64 -15.96
C GLN A 18 7.20 0.49 -16.56
N THR A 19 7.99 1.57 -16.58
CA THR A 19 9.37 1.50 -17.10
C THR A 19 10.27 0.73 -16.15
N LYS A 20 11.41 0.21 -16.64
CA LYS A 20 12.39 -0.47 -15.76
C LYS A 20 12.90 0.43 -14.65
N GLU A 21 13.01 1.73 -14.91
CA GLU A 21 13.44 2.74 -13.95
C GLU A 21 12.35 2.96 -12.88
N GLU A 22 11.08 3.06 -13.27
CA GLU A 22 9.96 3.19 -12.32
C GLU A 22 9.82 1.97 -11.40
N LEU A 23 10.17 0.77 -11.87
CA LEU A 23 10.20 -0.44 -11.04
C LEU A 23 11.29 -0.40 -9.96
N LEU A 24 12.35 0.40 -10.13
CA LEU A 24 13.38 0.57 -9.10
C LEU A 24 12.90 1.42 -7.92
N PHE A 25 11.89 2.27 -8.12
CA PHE A 25 11.34 3.18 -7.09
C PHE A 25 10.14 2.57 -6.34
N TYR A 26 10.21 1.28 -6.01
CA TYR A 26 9.14 0.57 -5.34
C TYR A 26 9.15 0.78 -3.82
N ALA A 27 8.03 1.24 -3.24
CA ALA A 27 7.89 1.36 -1.79
C ALA A 27 7.38 0.04 -1.17
N PRO A 28 7.94 -0.42 -0.02
CA PRO A 28 7.48 -1.66 0.61
C PRO A 28 6.03 -1.53 1.11
N ASP A 29 5.19 -2.54 0.84
CA ASP A 29 3.77 -2.53 1.23
C ASP A 29 3.49 -3.17 2.61
N TYR A 30 4.51 -3.79 3.23
CA TYR A 30 4.46 -4.37 4.58
C TYR A 30 3.37 -5.43 4.83
N LEU A 31 2.76 -6.03 3.80
CA LEU A 31 1.58 -6.90 3.99
C LEU A 31 1.77 -7.98 5.06
N CYS A 32 2.92 -8.65 5.09
CA CYS A 32 3.20 -9.67 6.11
C CYS A 32 3.23 -9.10 7.53
N LEU A 33 3.89 -7.95 7.73
CA LEU A 33 3.96 -7.28 9.02
C LEU A 33 2.56 -6.80 9.44
N THR A 34 1.78 -6.29 8.49
CA THR A 34 0.42 -5.84 8.71
C THR A 34 -0.53 -6.96 9.11
N LEU A 35 -0.38 -8.17 8.56
CA LEU A 35 -1.15 -9.33 9.03
C LEU A 35 -0.84 -9.66 10.50
N VAL A 36 0.43 -9.59 10.91
CA VAL A 36 0.82 -9.76 12.31
C VAL A 36 0.22 -8.66 13.18
N ALA A 37 0.26 -7.40 12.73
CA ALA A 37 -0.36 -6.27 13.41
C ALA A 37 -1.89 -6.43 13.58
N VAL A 38 -2.59 -6.92 12.56
CA VAL A 38 -4.04 -7.22 12.62
C VAL A 38 -4.33 -8.29 13.68
N ILE A 39 -3.50 -9.34 13.76
CA ILE A 39 -3.68 -10.41 14.76
C ILE A 39 -3.44 -9.88 16.18
N LEU A 40 -2.39 -9.09 16.38
CA LEU A 40 -1.99 -8.62 17.71
C LEU A 40 -2.82 -7.46 18.23
N PHE A 41 -3.21 -6.53 17.36
CA PHE A 41 -4.05 -5.39 17.73
C PHE A 41 -4.91 -4.93 16.53
N PRO A 42 -6.07 -5.58 16.31
CA PRO A 42 -6.91 -5.36 15.14
C PRO A 42 -7.25 -3.90 14.82
N PRO A 43 -7.55 -3.01 15.78
CA PRO A 43 -7.93 -1.63 15.46
C PRO A 43 -6.86 -0.89 14.64
N LEU A 44 -5.59 -0.95 15.06
CA LEU A 44 -4.50 -0.30 14.31
C LEU A 44 -4.06 -1.15 13.13
N GLY A 45 -4.00 -2.48 13.27
CA GLY A 45 -3.62 -3.37 12.17
C GLY A 45 -4.54 -3.24 10.94
N ILE A 46 -5.86 -3.10 11.14
CA ILE A 46 -6.80 -2.87 10.04
C ILE A 46 -6.55 -1.52 9.37
N THR A 47 -6.24 -0.48 10.14
CA THR A 47 -5.90 0.83 9.54
C THR A 47 -4.59 0.76 8.75
N ALA A 48 -3.60 0.01 9.23
CA ALA A 48 -2.36 -0.25 8.50
C ALA A 48 -2.63 -1.03 7.20
N LEU A 49 -3.55 -2.00 7.22
CA LEU A 49 -3.92 -2.79 6.04
C LEU A 49 -4.49 -1.92 4.92
N VAL A 50 -5.29 -0.90 5.26
CA VAL A 50 -5.78 0.07 4.28
C VAL A 50 -4.62 0.82 3.61
N PHE A 51 -3.63 1.27 4.38
CA PHE A 51 -2.47 1.96 3.82
C PHE A 51 -1.51 1.03 3.07
N SER A 52 -1.38 -0.24 3.48
CA SER A 52 -0.65 -1.28 2.76
C SER A 52 -1.22 -1.47 1.36
N VAL A 53 -2.55 -1.61 1.25
CA VAL A 53 -3.25 -1.73 -0.04
C VAL A 53 -3.08 -0.47 -0.89
N LYS A 54 -3.17 0.72 -0.29
CA LYS A 54 -2.93 1.99 -1.00
C LYS A 54 -1.48 2.09 -1.52
N THR A 55 -0.49 1.67 -0.73
CA THR A 55 0.92 1.60 -1.15
C THR A 55 1.06 0.71 -2.39
N ARG A 56 0.48 -0.49 -2.36
CA ARG A 56 0.50 -1.41 -3.50
C ARG A 56 -0.18 -0.83 -4.74
N GLN A 57 -1.28 -0.10 -4.58
CA GLN A 57 -1.97 0.55 -5.69
C GLN A 57 -1.15 1.71 -6.27
N ALA A 58 -0.54 2.55 -5.43
CA ALA A 58 0.31 3.66 -5.86
C ALA A 58 1.58 3.14 -6.58
N ASN A 59 2.19 2.06 -6.08
CA ASN A 59 3.32 1.40 -6.75
C ASN A 59 2.98 0.94 -8.17
N LYS A 60 1.79 0.36 -8.38
CA LYS A 60 1.32 -0.09 -9.70
C LYS A 60 1.04 1.05 -10.67
N LYS A 61 0.77 2.25 -10.16
CA LYS A 61 0.49 3.46 -10.95
C LYS A 61 1.74 4.31 -11.14
N SER A 62 2.91 3.86 -10.69
CA SER A 62 4.12 4.66 -10.62
C SER A 62 3.86 6.00 -9.90
N GLN A 63 3.21 5.99 -8.75
CA GLN A 63 2.99 7.18 -7.92
C GLN A 63 3.90 7.11 -6.69
N TRP A 64 5.21 7.31 -6.89
CA TRP A 64 6.24 7.05 -5.90
C TRP A 64 6.10 7.87 -4.61
N GLU A 65 5.75 9.15 -4.70
CA GLU A 65 5.54 10.01 -3.53
C GLU A 65 4.39 9.50 -2.64
N GLU A 66 3.24 9.19 -3.25
CA GLU A 66 2.11 8.60 -2.52
C GLU A 66 2.44 7.22 -1.97
N ALA A 67 3.18 6.40 -2.72
CA ALA A 67 3.60 5.07 -2.28
C ALA A 67 4.47 5.15 -1.03
N TYR A 68 5.46 6.05 -0.99
CA TYR A 68 6.33 6.21 0.19
C TYR A 68 5.59 6.80 1.40
N ILE A 69 4.69 7.77 1.19
CA ILE A 69 3.87 8.32 2.28
C ILE A 69 2.99 7.24 2.91
N ASN A 70 2.31 6.44 2.07
CA ASN A 70 1.45 5.35 2.56
C ASN A 70 2.25 4.20 3.16
N SER A 71 3.42 3.88 2.60
CA SER A 71 4.35 2.87 3.12
C SER A 71 4.83 3.24 4.52
N GLY A 72 5.27 4.49 4.71
CA GLY A 72 5.70 5.00 6.02
C GLY A 72 4.58 4.95 7.06
N ARG A 73 3.35 5.33 6.68
CA ARG A 73 2.17 5.22 7.55
C ARG A 73 1.87 3.77 7.93
N THR A 74 1.96 2.85 6.97
CA THR A 74 1.75 1.41 7.18
C THR A 74 2.75 0.88 8.21
N GLY A 75 4.04 1.12 7.98
CA GLY A 75 5.10 0.66 8.89
C GLY A 75 4.97 1.23 10.30
N TRP A 76 4.65 2.53 10.44
CA TRP A 76 4.43 3.14 11.76
C TRP A 76 3.25 2.49 12.49
N LEU A 77 2.10 2.37 11.83
CA LEU A 77 0.90 1.75 12.43
C LEU A 77 1.13 0.30 12.80
N ASP A 78 1.83 -0.47 11.97
CA ASP A 78 2.18 -1.87 12.24
C ASP A 78 3.02 -2.00 13.51
N VAL A 79 4.07 -1.20 13.65
CA VAL A 79 4.94 -1.24 14.84
C VAL A 79 4.15 -0.90 16.10
N PHE A 80 3.32 0.16 16.08
CA PHE A 80 2.52 0.53 17.25
C PHE A 80 1.48 -0.54 17.59
N ALA A 81 0.80 -1.11 16.60
CA ALA A 81 -0.16 -2.19 16.80
C ALA A 81 0.51 -3.41 17.48
N ILE A 82 1.67 -3.82 16.97
CA ILE A 82 2.42 -4.96 17.49
C ILE A 82 2.86 -4.70 18.93
N LEU A 83 3.46 -3.54 19.22
CA LEU A 83 3.92 -3.20 20.57
C LEU A 83 2.76 -3.16 21.59
N ILE A 84 1.63 -2.55 21.22
CA ILE A 84 0.43 -2.51 22.08
C ILE A 84 -0.11 -3.92 22.30
N GLY A 85 -0.27 -4.71 21.23
CA GLY A 85 -0.77 -6.08 21.32
C GLY A 85 0.12 -6.98 22.19
N LEU A 86 1.44 -6.92 22.01
CA LEU A 86 2.40 -7.63 22.86
C LEU A 86 2.34 -7.14 24.31
N GLY A 87 2.18 -5.84 24.56
CA GLY A 87 2.02 -5.28 25.90
C GLY A 87 0.76 -5.80 26.61
N ILE A 88 -0.36 -5.90 25.89
CA ILE A 88 -1.61 -6.48 26.41
C ILE A 88 -1.43 -7.96 26.72
N ILE A 89 -0.86 -8.74 25.79
CA ILE A 89 -0.61 -10.18 26.00
C ILE A 89 0.31 -10.40 27.21
N TYR A 90 1.39 -9.64 27.30
CA TYR A 90 2.31 -9.71 28.44
C TYR A 90 1.59 -9.46 29.78
N PHE A 91 0.74 -8.43 29.84
CA PHE A 91 -0.02 -8.11 31.04
C PHE A 91 -0.99 -9.24 31.41
N LEU A 92 -1.75 -9.75 30.43
CA LEU A 92 -2.72 -10.83 30.65
C LEU A 92 -2.05 -12.13 31.09
N VAL A 93 -0.86 -12.46 30.56
CA VAL A 93 -0.16 -13.72 30.90
C VAL A 93 0.47 -13.66 32.29
N LEU A 94 0.95 -12.50 32.73
CA LEU A 94 1.70 -12.39 33.98
C LEU A 94 0.87 -11.93 35.19
N PHE A 95 -0.21 -11.21 34.97
CA PHE A 95 -0.94 -10.52 36.05
C PHE A 95 -2.43 -10.87 36.14
N VAL A 96 -2.97 -11.69 35.22
CA VAL A 96 -4.35 -12.17 35.22
C VAL A 96 -4.36 -13.68 35.27
#